data_AF-A0A382J3I8-F1
#
_entry.id   AF-A0A382J3I8-F1
#
_cell.length_a   1.000
_cell.length_b   1.000
_cell.length_c   1.000
_cell.angle_alpha   90.00
_cell.angle_beta   90.00
_cell.angle_gamma   90.00
#
_symmetry.space_group_name_H-M   'P 1'
#
loop_
_entity.id
_entity.type
_entity.pdbx_description
1 polymer ?
#
loop_
_entity_poly.entity_id
_entity_poly.type
_entity_poly.pdbx_seq_one_letter_code
_entity_poly.pdbx_strand_id
1 'polypeptide(L)' 'MKNWDEDDDDKYCSASEDLSDAQQVADQLGIKLHTVNFSHEYWEDVFENFLSEHKKGRTPNPDVLCNQKIKFKAF' A
#
# COMPACT_ATOMS: atom_id res chain seq x y z
N MET A 1 4.17 5.58 -2.56
CA MET A 1 2.78 5.55 -2.04
C MET A 1 2.76 4.70 -0.79
N LYS A 2 2.07 5.14 0.26
CA LYS A 2 1.81 4.35 1.46
C LYS A 2 0.37 3.86 1.36
N ASN A 3 0.14 2.56 1.30
CA ASN A 3 -1.20 1.97 1.12
C ASN A 3 -1.70 1.25 2.38
N TRP A 4 -0.90 1.23 3.44
CA TRP A 4 -1.22 0.56 4.69
C TRP A 4 -0.59 1.35 5.83
N ASP A 5 -1.37 1.58 6.89
CA ASP A 5 -0.84 2.07 8.14
C ASP A 5 -0.48 0.85 8.99
N GLU A 6 0.82 0.66 9.22
CA GLU A 6 1.30 -0.36 10.14
C GLU A 6 0.81 -0.02 11.55
N ASP A 7 0.29 -1.00 12.29
CA ASP A 7 -0.11 -0.78 13.68
C ASP A 7 1.13 -0.39 14.50
N ASP A 8 1.04 0.72 15.24
CA ASP A 8 2.13 1.42 15.95
C ASP A 8 2.87 0.58 17.04
N ASP A 9 2.50 -0.69 17.23
CA ASP A 9 3.04 -1.56 18.28
C ASP A 9 4.33 -2.31 17.88
N ASP A 10 4.65 -2.38 16.59
CA ASP A 10 5.92 -2.97 16.14
C ASP A 10 7.04 -1.92 16.11
N LYS A 11 8.18 -2.25 16.76
CA LYS A 11 9.40 -1.41 16.73
C LYS A 11 10.01 -1.25 15.33
N TYR A 12 9.44 -1.93 14.34
CA TYR A 12 9.95 -2.06 12.99
C TYR A 12 8.88 -1.58 12.01
N CYS A 13 9.18 -0.48 11.31
CA CYS A 13 8.29 0.14 10.33
C CYS A 13 8.86 -0.10 8.92
N SER A 14 8.36 -1.11 8.22
CA SER A 14 8.87 -1.51 6.90
C SER A 14 8.64 -0.42 5.86
N ALA A 15 7.52 0.29 5.95
CA ALA A 15 7.20 1.42 5.09
C ALA A 15 8.23 2.57 5.20
N SER A 16 8.83 2.78 6.38
CA SER A 16 9.86 3.81 6.56
C SER A 16 11.19 3.43 5.91
N GLU A 17 11.58 2.15 5.98
CA GLU A 17 12.81 1.65 5.34
C GLU A 17 12.67 1.70 3.82
N ASP A 18 11.55 1.21 3.27
CA ASP A 18 11.27 1.26 1.83
C ASP A 18 11.24 2.71 1.29
N LEU A 19 10.72 3.66 2.08
CA LEU A 19 10.73 5.07 1.70
C LEU A 19 12.15 5.64 1.68
N SER A 20 12.99 5.26 2.63
CA SER A 20 14.41 5.64 2.67
C SER A 20 15.16 5.10 1.44
N ASP A 21 14.92 3.85 1.05
CA ASP A 21 15.52 3.26 -0.13
C ASP A 21 15.04 3.92 -1.43
N ALA A 22 13.74 4.21 -1.53
CA ALA A 22 13.18 4.95 -2.66
C ALA A 22 13.79 6.35 -2.78
N GLN A 23 14.01 7.04 -1.66
CA GLN A 23 14.64 8.36 -1.64
C GLN A 23 16.10 8.28 -2.08
N GLN A 24 16.86 7.30 -1.59
CA GLN A 24 18.26 7.09 -1.99
C GLN A 24 18.38 6.87 -3.51
N VAL A 25 17.51 6.04 -4.09
CA VAL A 25 17.48 5.82 -5.55
C VAL A 25 17.10 7.09 -6.30
N ALA A 26 16.11 7.85 -5.80
CA ALA A 26 15.70 9.11 -6.42
C ALA A 26 16.84 10.14 -6.43
N ASP A 27 17.59 10.26 -5.32
CA ASP A 27 18.74 11.14 -5.19
C ASP A 27 19.88 10.73 -6.15
N GLN A 28 20.17 9.43 -6.26
CA GLN A 28 21.17 8.91 -7.21
C GLN A 28 20.83 9.23 -8.65
N LEU A 29 19.55 9.23 -9.00
CA LEU A 29 19.06 9.53 -10.36
C LEU A 29 18.79 11.03 -10.59
N GLY A 30 18.86 11.87 -9.55
CA GLY A 30 18.54 13.29 -9.62
C GLY A 30 17.06 13.58 -9.92
N ILE A 31 16.14 12.70 -9.50
CA ILE A 31 14.69 12.85 -9.70
C ILE A 31 13.99 13.20 -8.39
N LYS A 32 12.88 13.95 -8.47
CA LYS A 32 12.05 14.27 -7.30
C LYS A 32 11.17 13.08 -6.93
N LEU A 33 11.29 12.57 -5.71
CA LEU A 33 10.36 11.59 -5.15
C LEU A 33 9.08 12.30 -4.66
N HIS A 34 7.93 11.78 -5.06
CA HIS A 34 6.62 12.20 -4.57
C HIS A 34 6.04 11.14 -3.64
N THR A 35 5.41 11.59 -2.55
CA THR A 35 4.73 10.72 -1.58
C THR A 35 3.23 11.00 -1.58
N VAL A 36 2.46 9.96 -1.36
CA VAL A 36 0.99 10.00 -1.24
C VAL A 36 0.56 8.86 -0.31
N ASN A 37 -0.45 9.11 0.50
CA ASN A 37 -1.06 8.13 1.40
C ASN A 37 -2.42 7.70 0.83
N PHE A 38 -2.58 6.42 0.56
CA PHE A 38 -3.82 5.76 0.11
C PHE A 38 -4.24 4.65 1.07
N SER A 39 -3.84 4.71 2.35
CA SER A 39 -4.17 3.69 3.35
C SER A 39 -5.68 3.55 3.54
N HIS A 40 -6.40 4.67 3.52
CA HIS A 40 -7.86 4.70 3.62
C HIS A 40 -8.53 4.03 2.43
N GLU A 41 -8.19 4.43 1.21
CA GLU A 41 -8.74 3.87 -0.02
C GLU A 41 -8.42 2.38 -0.14
N TYR A 42 -7.20 1.97 0.21
CA TYR A 42 -6.83 0.56 0.21
C TYR A 42 -7.68 -0.26 1.19
N TRP A 43 -7.93 0.27 2.40
CA TRP A 43 -8.77 -0.41 3.38
C TRP A 43 -10.18 -0.66 2.80
N GLU A 44 -10.83 0.40 2.33
CA GLU A 44 -12.22 0.35 1.83
C GLU A 44 -12.36 -0.45 0.53
N ASP A 45 -11.52 -0.18 -0.47
CA ASP A 45 -11.69 -0.75 -1.81
C ASP A 45 -11.03 -2.12 -2.02
N VAL A 46 -10.12 -2.54 -1.14
CA VAL A 46 -9.35 -3.78 -1.27
C VAL A 46 -9.48 -4.67 -0.03
N PHE A 47 -9.15 -4.15 1.15
CA PHE A 47 -9.01 -4.99 2.35
C PHE A 47 -10.36 -5.48 2.90
N GLU A 48 -11.40 -4.65 2.90
CA GLU A 48 -12.74 -5.09 3.29
C GLU A 48 -13.27 -6.22 2.41
N ASN A 49 -13.00 -6.17 1.10
CA ASN A 49 -13.36 -7.26 0.18
C ASN A 49 -12.60 -8.55 0.51
N PHE A 50 -11.29 -8.43 0.74
CA PHE A 50 -10.43 -9.54 1.13
C PHE A 50 -10.98 -10.27 2.38
N LEU A 51 -11.31 -9.52 3.44
CA LEU A 51 -11.89 -10.08 4.66
C LEU A 51 -13.27 -10.72 4.41
N SER A 52 -14.11 -10.10 3.59
CA SER A 52 -15.45 -10.60 3.26
C SER A 52 -15.41 -11.93 2.49
N GLU A 53 -14.53 -12.06 1.49
CA GLU A 53 -14.40 -13.29 0.71
C GLU A 53 -13.77 -14.43 1.54
N HIS A 54 -12.82 -14.12 2.42
CA HIS A 54 -12.29 -15.10 3.37
C HIS A 54 -13.35 -15.61 4.34
N LYS A 55 -14.22 -14.74 4.88
CA LYS A 55 -15.36 -15.16 5.72
C LYS A 55 -16.34 -16.10 5.00
N LYS A 56 -16.38 -16.06 3.66
CA LYS A 56 -17.18 -16.97 2.82
C LYS A 56 -16.45 -18.27 2.46
N GLY A 57 -15.25 -18.50 3.00
CA GLY A 57 -14.44 -19.70 2.72
C GLY A 57 -13.76 -19.67 1.35
N ARG A 58 -13.58 -18.49 0.75
CA ARG A 58 -12.91 -18.32 -0.55
C ARG A 58 -11.46 -17.86 -0.34
N THR A 59 -10.66 -17.99 -1.39
CA THR A 59 -9.29 -17.46 -1.46
C THR A 59 -9.27 -16.25 -2.40
N PRO A 60 -9.58 -15.04 -1.93
CA PRO A 60 -9.50 -13.83 -2.74
C PRO A 60 -8.06 -13.49 -3.09
N ASN A 61 -7.88 -12.78 -4.20
CA ASN A 61 -6.61 -12.19 -4.60
C ASN A 61 -6.69 -10.65 -4.43
N PRO A 62 -6.16 -10.09 -3.33
CA PRO A 62 -6.24 -8.65 -3.07
C PRO A 62 -5.39 -7.82 -4.05
N ASP A 63 -4.33 -8.39 -4.65
CA ASP A 63 -3.44 -7.66 -5.56
C ASP A 63 -4.13 -7.26 -6.86
N VAL A 64 -5.07 -8.08 -7.34
CA VAL A 64 -5.91 -7.75 -8.50
C VAL A 64 -6.71 -6.48 -8.24
N LEU A 65 -7.31 -6.38 -7.05
CA LEU A 65 -8.07 -5.20 -6.64
C LEU A 65 -7.15 -4.01 -6.35
N CYS A 66 -6.00 -4.22 -5.70
CA CYS A 66 -5.01 -3.17 -5.47
C CYS A 66 -4.56 -2.51 -6.78
N ASN A 67 -4.31 -3.29 -7.82
CA ASN A 67 -4.03 -2.75 -9.16
C ASN A 67 -5.22 -1.95 -9.70
N GLN A 68 -6.41 -2.56 -9.71
CA GLN A 68 -7.61 -1.96 -10.31
C GLN A 68 -8.10 -0.68 -9.59
N LYS A 69 -7.88 -0.59 -8.28
CA LYS A 69 -8.46 0.43 -7.40
C LYS A 69 -7.47 1.49 -6.95
N ILE A 70 -6.24 1.09 -6.64
CA ILE A 70 -5.23 1.98 -6.07
C ILE A 70 -4.22 2.37 -7.14
N LYS A 71 -3.45 1.41 -7.64
CA LYS A 71 -2.28 1.70 -8.50
C LYS A 71 -2.62 2.35 -9.83
N PHE A 72 -3.81 2.11 -10.38
CA PHE A 72 -4.23 2.61 -11.70
C PHE A 72 -5.47 3.51 -11.69
N LYS A 73 -5.99 3.89 -10.51
CA LYS A 73 -7.25 4.66 -10.42
C LYS A 73 -7.25 5.77 -9.36
N ALA A 74 -6.51 5.63 -8.26
CA ALA A 74 -6.56 6.61 -7.16
C ALA A 74 -5.78 7.92 -7.45
N PHE A 75 -5.19 8.06 -8.65
CA PHE A 75 -4.41 9.22 -9.09
C PHE A 75 -5.15 10.09 -10.11
#